data_AF-A0A511BUR8-F1
#
_entry.id   AF-A0A511BUR8-F1
#
_cell.length_a   1.000
_cell.length_b   1.000
_cell.length_c   1.000
_cell.angle_alpha   90.00
_cell.angle_beta   90.00
_cell.angle_gamma   90.00
#
_symmetry.space_group_name_H-M   'P 1'
#
loop_
_entity.id
_entity.type
_entity.pdbx_description
1 polymer ?
#
loop_
_entity_poly.entity_id
_entity_poly.type
_entity_poly.pdbx_seq_one_letter_code
_entity_poly.pdbx_strand_id
1 'polypeptide(L)' 'MRAEDIEEWLDSWVETHYAALTDRDEAARLCLDAASRDDIPERGLLAAAGGDLAAYLEEEAEAIRQSGRF' A
#
# COMPACT_ATOMS: atom_id res chain seq x y z
N MET A 1 11.75 6.13 11.44
CA MET A 1 11.20 4.87 10.90
C MET A 1 12.17 4.31 9.87
N ARG A 2 12.45 3.01 9.90
CA ARG A 2 13.34 2.32 8.96
C ARG A 2 12.56 1.87 7.72
N ALA A 3 13.26 1.43 6.67
CA ALA A 3 12.63 0.90 5.46
C ALA A 3 11.75 -0.32 5.77
N GLU A 4 12.27 -1.27 6.55
CA GLU A 4 11.54 -2.47 7.02
C GLU A 4 10.22 -2.11 7.72
N ASP A 5 10.23 -1.05 8.54
CA ASP A 5 9.03 -0.63 9.28
C ASP A 5 7.97 -0.02 8.32
N ILE A 6 8.39 0.58 7.19
CA ILE A 6 7.50 1.12 6.15
C ILE A 6 6.91 -0.02 5.30
N GLU A 7 7.73 -1.00 4.96
CA GLU A 7 7.32 -2.20 4.23
C GLU A 7 6.25 -2.96 5.02
N GLU A 8 6.50 -3.23 6.30
CA GLU A 8 5.53 -3.90 7.18
C GLU A 8 4.23 -3.09 7.33
N TRP A 9 4.33 -1.76 7.46
CA TRP A 9 3.16 -0.89 7.50
C TRP A 9 2.36 -0.97 6.19
N LEU A 10 3.04 -0.95 5.05
CA LEU A 10 2.42 -0.97 3.73
C LEU A 10 1.71 -2.30 3.48
N ASP A 11 2.34 -3.43 3.80
CA ASP A 11 1.73 -4.76 3.75
C ASP A 11 0.46 -4.81 4.62
N SER A 12 0.54 -4.31 5.86
CA SER A 12 -0.62 -4.28 6.77
C SER A 12 -1.75 -3.38 6.26
N TRP A 13 -1.40 -2.25 5.66
CA TRP A 13 -2.37 -1.34 5.06
C TRP A 13 -3.10 -2.02 3.89
N VAL A 14 -2.36 -2.69 3.02
CA VAL A 14 -2.91 -3.47 1.90
C VAL A 14 -3.83 -4.57 2.41
N GLU A 15 -3.39 -5.41 3.36
CA GLU A 15 -4.23 -6.49 3.91
C GLU A 15 -5.53 -5.97 4.53
N THR A 16 -5.50 -4.76 5.10
CA THR A 16 -6.68 -4.13 5.71
C THR A 16 -7.62 -3.52 4.65
N HIS A 17 -7.07 -2.96 3.58
CA HIS A 17 -7.80 -2.14 2.61
C HIS A 17 -7.95 -2.80 1.23
N TYR A 18 -7.50 -4.05 1.04
CA TYR A 18 -7.45 -4.71 -0.27
C TYR A 18 -8.79 -4.71 -1.02
N ALA A 19 -9.90 -4.80 -0.30
CA ALA A 19 -11.25 -4.76 -0.85
C ALA A 19 -11.60 -3.39 -1.47
N ALA A 20 -10.97 -2.32 -1.02
CA ALA A 20 -11.13 -0.96 -1.55
C ALA A 20 -10.15 -0.64 -2.70
N LEU A 21 -9.21 -1.54 -3.02
CA LEU A 21 -8.23 -1.38 -4.10
C LEU A 21 -8.80 -1.69 -5.49
N THR A 22 -10.05 -1.29 -5.76
CA THR A 22 -10.69 -1.46 -7.09
C THR A 22 -10.39 -0.31 -8.05
N ASP A 23 -10.02 0.86 -7.52
CA ASP A 23 -9.55 2.02 -8.28
C ASP A 23 -8.12 2.33 -7.84
N ARG A 24 -7.18 2.21 -8.78
CA ARG A 24 -5.74 2.34 -8.53
C ARG A 24 -5.34 3.75 -8.06
N ASP A 25 -5.93 4.79 -8.64
CA ASP A 25 -5.59 6.17 -8.30
C ASP A 25 -6.18 6.57 -6.94
N GLU A 26 -7.41 6.13 -6.67
CA GLU A 26 -8.05 6.34 -5.37
C GLU A 26 -7.31 5.59 -4.25
N ALA A 27 -6.94 4.32 -4.50
CA ALA A 27 -6.15 3.50 -3.59
C ALA A 27 -4.82 4.16 -3.21
N ALA A 28 -4.05 4.61 -4.20
CA ALA A 28 -2.79 5.29 -3.96
C ALA A 28 -2.98 6.57 -3.14
N ARG A 29 -4.03 7.34 -3.42
CA ARG A 29 -4.36 8.56 -2.67
C ARG A 29 -4.74 8.26 -1.21
N LEU A 30 -5.52 7.21 -0.96
CA LEU A 30 -5.88 6.78 0.39
C LEU A 30 -4.68 6.25 1.17
N CYS A 31 -3.81 5.49 0.51
CA CYS A 31 -2.57 5.00 1.11
C CYS A 31 -1.64 6.16 1.50
N LEU A 32 -1.47 7.16 0.62
CA LEU A 32 -0.70 8.36 0.91
C LEU A 32 -1.28 9.20 2.06
N ASP A 33 -2.61 9.34 2.13
CA ASP A 33 -3.27 10.04 3.23
C ASP A 33 -3.08 9.33 4.57
N ALA A 34 -3.21 7.99 4.59
CA ALA A 34 -2.95 7.18 5.77
C ALA A 34 -1.48 7.27 6.22
N ALA A 35 -0.55 7.15 5.27
CA ALA A 35 0.88 7.29 5.52
C ALA A 35 1.21 8.66 6.13
N SER A 36 0.61 9.74 5.60
CA SER A 36 0.81 11.09 6.15
C SER A 36 0.29 11.25 7.58
N ARG A 37 -0.77 10.53 7.97
CA ARG A 37 -1.31 10.57 9.34
C ARG A 37 -0.41 9.83 10.33
N ASP A 38 0.29 8.81 9.85
CA ASP A 38 1.22 7.99 10.63
C ASP A 38 2.67 8.51 10.59
N ASP A 39 2.88 9.75 10.09
CA ASP A 39 4.18 10.41 9.96
C ASP A 39 5.17 9.60 9.08
N ILE A 40 4.63 8.91 8.07
CA ILE A 40 5.38 8.17 7.07
C ILE A 40 5.71 9.09 5.91
N PRO A 41 6.98 9.33 5.60
CA PRO A 41 7.36 10.19 4.49
C PRO A 41 7.00 9.51 3.15
N GLU A 42 6.32 10.26 2.27
CA GLU A 42 5.94 9.81 0.92
C GLU A 42 7.11 9.18 0.15
N ARG A 43 8.29 9.79 0.21
CA ARG A 43 9.50 9.25 -0.43
C ARG A 43 9.88 7.86 0.10
N GLY A 44 9.68 7.61 1.39
CA GLY A 44 9.94 6.31 1.99
C GLY A 44 8.91 5.28 1.54
N LEU A 45 7.64 5.69 1.48
CA LEU A 45 6.54 4.86 0.99
C LEU A 45 6.71 4.47 -0.48
N LEU A 46 7.03 5.44 -1.34
CA LEU A 46 7.32 5.20 -2.75
C LEU A 46 8.53 4.29 -2.92
N ALA A 47 9.56 4.42 -2.07
CA ALA A 47 10.71 3.51 -2.12
C ALA A 47 10.35 2.08 -1.73
N ALA A 48 9.51 1.89 -0.70
CA ALA A 48 9.00 0.59 -0.30
C ALA A 48 8.14 -0.06 -1.40
N ALA A 49 7.36 0.74 -2.12
CA ALA A 49 6.55 0.30 -3.26
C ALA A 49 7.32 0.19 -4.59
N GLY A 50 8.67 0.27 -4.59
CA GLY A 50 9.47 0.15 -5.82
C GLY A 50 9.37 1.34 -6.79
N GLY A 51 8.81 2.47 -6.36
CA GLY A 51 8.72 3.74 -7.10
C GLY A 51 7.34 4.05 -7.67
N ASP A 52 6.44 3.07 -7.74
CA ASP A 52 5.06 3.24 -8.23
C ASP A 52 4.08 2.59 -7.23
N LEU A 53 3.66 3.38 -6.25
CA LEU A 53 2.72 2.93 -5.21
C LEU A 53 1.43 2.37 -5.80
N ALA A 54 0.92 3.02 -6.85
CA ALA A 54 -0.35 2.66 -7.43
C ALA A 54 -0.26 1.30 -8.16
N ALA A 55 0.84 1.03 -8.86
CA ALA A 55 1.09 -0.28 -9.48
C ALA A 55 1.28 -1.37 -8.41
N TYR A 56 2.07 -1.10 -7.38
CA TYR A 56 2.29 -2.03 -6.28
C TYR A 56 0.97 -2.43 -5.59
N LEU A 57 0.12 -1.45 -5.25
CA LEU A 57 -1.17 -1.71 -4.62
C LEU A 57 -2.10 -2.56 -5.49
N GLU A 58 -2.09 -2.34 -6.82
CA GLU A 58 -2.86 -3.13 -7.78
C GLU A 58 -2.38 -4.58 -7.83
N GLU A 59 -1.06 -4.79 -7.89
CA GLU A 59 -0.44 -6.12 -7.91
C GLU A 59 -0.77 -6.90 -6.62
N GLU A 60 -0.61 -6.28 -5.46
CA GLU A 60 -0.90 -6.92 -4.17
C GLU A 60 -2.40 -7.22 -4.00
N ALA A 61 -3.28 -6.29 -4.40
CA ALA A 61 -4.73 -6.52 -4.37
C ALA A 61 -5.12 -7.74 -5.21
N GLU A 62 -4.53 -7.85 -6.40
CA GLU A 62 -4.78 -8.97 -7.31
C GLU A 62 -4.22 -10.28 -6.77
N ALA A 63 -3.02 -10.26 -6.17
CA ALA A 63 -2.43 -11.41 -5.50
C ALA A 63 -3.32 -11.93 -4.36
N ILE A 64 -3.88 -11.03 -3.54
CA ILE A 64 -4.81 -11.38 -2.44
C ILE A 64 -6.10 -12.00 -3.01
N ARG A 65 -6.67 -11.40 -4.06
CA ARG A 65 -7.88 -11.93 -4.73
C ARG A 65 -7.64 -13.34 -5.28
N GLN A 66 -6.50 -13.58 -5.94
CA GLN A 66 -6.14 -14.88 -6.51
C GLN A 66 -5.83 -15.92 -5.44
N SER A 67 -5.25 -15.51 -4.30
CA SER A 67 -4.95 -16.40 -3.18
C SER A 67 -6.20 -16.90 -2.46
N GLY A 68 -7.37 -16.29 -2.65
CA GLY A 68 -8.59 -16.64 -1.91
C GLY A 68 -8.45 -16.47 -0.40
N ARG A 69 -7.54 -15.60 0.04
CA ARG A 69 -7.27 -15.31 1.46
C ARG A 69 -8.42 -14.45 1.97
N PHE A 70 -9.38 -15.08 2.66
CA PHE A 70 -10.52 -14.45 3.34
C PHE A 70 -10.53 -14.86 4.82
#